data_AF-A0A2N6DSC2-F1
#
_entry.id   AF-A0A2N6DSC2-F1
#
_cell.length_a   1.000
_cell.length_b   1.000
_cell.length_c   1.000
_cell.angle_alpha   90.00
_cell.angle_beta   90.00
_cell.angle_gamma   90.00
#
_symmetry.space_group_name_H-M   'P 1'
#
loop_
_entity.id
_entity.type
_entity.pdbx_description
1 polymer ?
#
loop_
_entity_poly.entity_id
_entity_poly.type
_entity_poly.pdbx_seq_one_letter_code
_entity_poly.pdbx_strand_id
1 'polypeptide(L)'
;MQHRQLVGMINELFEAMKEGQGPTVVDEILDQLVDYVQLHFSTEERYMQTHYYPDLEEHERQHLDMTRHVVELIASHRAGKGVKTPDLMNFLRDWLVDHISVEDKKFGAFLKKRWTPLTS
;
A
#
# COMPACT_ATOMS: atom_id res chain seq x y z
N MET A 1 9.99 -8.01 -2.99
CA MET A 1 10.58 -6.81 -3.65
C MET A 1 9.59 -5.64 -3.66
N GLN A 2 8.30 -5.88 -3.93
CA GLN A 2 7.29 -4.81 -4.04
C GLN A 2 7.15 -3.94 -2.78
N HIS A 3 7.08 -4.52 -1.57
CA HIS A 3 6.96 -3.71 -0.34
C HIS A 3 8.15 -2.77 -0.11
N ARG A 4 9.37 -3.17 -0.51
CA ARG A 4 10.55 -2.31 -0.38
C ARG A 4 10.46 -1.08 -1.28
N GLN A 5 9.92 -1.26 -2.48
CA GLN A 5 9.71 -0.16 -3.42
C GLN A 5 8.61 0.77 -2.91
N LEU A 6 7.50 0.22 -2.40
CA LEU A 6 6.42 1.01 -1.81
C LEU A 6 6.90 1.87 -0.62
N VAL A 7 7.68 1.27 0.29
CA VAL A 7 8.32 2.02 1.40
C VAL A 7 9.28 3.10 0.86
N GLY A 8 10.01 2.81 -0.22
CA GLY A 8 10.88 3.79 -0.87
C GLY A 8 10.12 5.01 -1.38
N MET A 9 8.99 4.81 -2.05
CA MET A 9 8.14 5.89 -2.58
C MET A 9 7.49 6.71 -1.45
N ILE A 10 7.10 6.06 -0.35
CA ILE A 10 6.61 6.76 0.85
C ILE A 10 7.72 7.65 1.44
N ASN A 11 8.96 7.14 1.51
CA ASN A 11 10.08 7.95 2.01
C ASN A 11 10.40 9.13 1.07
N GLU A 12 10.29 8.94 -0.25
CA GLU A 12 10.47 10.02 -1.23
C GLU A 12 9.41 11.12 -1.06
N LEU A 13 8.14 10.72 -0.90
CA LEU A 13 7.05 11.64 -0.61
C LEU A 13 7.29 12.42 0.69
N PHE A 14 7.77 11.73 1.73
CA PHE A 14 8.10 12.34 3.02
C PHE A 14 9.19 13.42 2.89
N GLU A 15 10.29 13.11 2.20
CA GLU A 15 11.38 14.06 2.04
C GLU A 15 10.98 15.25 1.14
N ALA A 16 10.25 15.02 0.04
CA ALA A 16 9.74 16.09 -0.80
C ALA A 16 8.86 17.08 -0.02
N MET A 17 7.98 16.56 0.85
CA MET A 17 7.15 17.39 1.72
C MET A 17 7.97 18.13 2.79
N LYS A 18 8.94 17.45 3.41
CA LYS A 18 9.79 18.00 4.48
C LYS A 18 10.71 19.10 3.98
N GLU A 19 11.22 18.97 2.75
CA GLU A 19 12.03 19.99 2.08
C GLU A 19 11.20 21.17 1.55
N GLY A 20 9.87 21.09 1.63
CA GLY A 20 8.98 22.12 1.11
C GLY A 20 9.03 22.21 -0.41
N GLN A 21 9.22 21.08 -1.10
CA GLN A 21 9.16 21.04 -2.55
C GLN A 21 7.77 21.48 -3.05
N GLY A 22 7.75 22.02 -4.27
CA GLY A 22 6.53 22.59 -4.84
C GLY A 22 5.41 21.56 -5.01
N PRO A 23 4.15 22.02 -5.06
CA PRO A 23 2.98 21.13 -5.15
C PRO A 23 3.02 20.19 -6.36
N THR A 24 3.59 20.63 -7.49
CA THR A 24 3.77 19.79 -8.69
C THR A 24 4.60 18.54 -8.41
N VAL A 25 5.71 18.66 -7.66
CA VAL A 25 6.58 17.51 -7.36
C VAL A 25 5.88 16.55 -6.41
N VAL A 26 5.19 17.07 -5.41
CA VAL A 26 4.40 16.27 -4.47
C VAL A 26 3.28 15.52 -5.20
N ASP A 27 2.55 16.19 -6.09
CA ASP A 27 1.48 15.59 -6.89
C ASP A 27 1.99 14.47 -7.80
N GLU A 28 3.15 14.64 -8.43
CA GLU A 28 3.78 13.60 -9.26
C GLU A 28 4.15 12.35 -8.46
N ILE A 29 4.72 12.51 -7.26
CA ILE A 29 5.05 11.38 -6.38
C ILE A 29 3.76 10.68 -5.91
N LEU A 30 2.71 11.43 -5.60
CA LEU A 30 1.42 10.89 -5.19
C LEU A 30 0.77 10.05 -6.30
N ASP A 31 0.79 10.52 -7.55
CA ASP A 31 0.25 9.77 -8.69
C ASP A 31 1.02 8.46 -8.89
N GLN A 32 2.36 8.51 -8.84
CA GLN A 32 3.18 7.31 -8.94
C GLN A 32 2.89 6.32 -7.80
N LEU A 33 2.72 6.82 -6.58
CA LEU A 33 2.42 5.99 -5.40
C LEU A 33 1.08 5.27 -5.57
N VAL A 34 0.04 5.96 -6.04
CA VAL A 34 -1.28 5.36 -6.29
C VAL A 34 -1.19 4.25 -7.33
N ASP A 35 -0.54 4.51 -8.46
CA ASP A 35 -0.37 3.52 -9.53
C ASP A 35 0.38 2.28 -9.01
N TYR A 36 1.43 2.49 -8.21
CA TYR A 36 2.22 1.39 -7.67
C TYR A 36 1.46 0.56 -6.64
N VAL A 37 0.68 1.20 -5.76
CA VAL A 37 -0.18 0.52 -4.78
C VAL A 37 -1.20 -0.36 -5.48
N GLN A 38 -1.89 0.15 -6.51
CA GLN A 38 -2.86 -0.64 -7.27
C GLN A 38 -2.22 -1.84 -7.98
N LEU A 39 -1.03 -1.66 -8.56
CA LEU A 39 -0.27 -2.75 -9.17
C LEU A 39 0.15 -3.81 -8.13
N HIS A 40 0.60 -3.37 -6.96
CA HIS A 40 1.00 -4.25 -5.87
C HIS A 40 -0.18 -5.10 -5.37
N PHE A 41 -1.31 -4.46 -5.03
CA PHE A 41 -2.52 -5.14 -4.55
C PHE A 41 -3.07 -6.13 -5.57
N SER A 42 -3.27 -5.70 -6.82
CA SER A 42 -3.75 -6.59 -7.87
C SER A 42 -2.83 -7.78 -8.14
N THR A 43 -1.51 -7.61 -7.94
CA THR A 43 -0.56 -8.73 -8.02
C THR A 43 -0.82 -9.72 -6.88
N GLU A 44 -0.90 -9.24 -5.65
CA GLU A 44 -1.09 -10.07 -4.46
C GLU A 44 -2.43 -10.81 -4.47
N GLU A 45 -3.52 -10.11 -4.77
CA GLU A 45 -4.87 -10.67 -4.91
C GLU A 45 -4.91 -11.79 -5.95
N ARG A 46 -4.23 -11.59 -7.10
CA ARG A 46 -4.13 -12.63 -8.13
C ARG A 46 -3.37 -13.87 -7.64
N TYR A 47 -2.33 -13.70 -6.84
CA TYR A 47 -1.64 -14.82 -6.21
C TYR A 47 -2.53 -15.53 -5.18
N MET A 48 -3.20 -14.77 -4.32
CA MET A 48 -4.14 -15.30 -3.33
C MET A 48 -5.25 -16.12 -3.99
N GLN A 49 -5.84 -15.59 -5.07
CA GLN A 49 -6.88 -16.26 -5.86
C GLN A 49 -6.35 -17.56 -6.47
N THR A 50 -5.16 -17.53 -7.08
CA THR A 50 -4.52 -18.71 -7.71
C THR A 50 -4.24 -19.81 -6.68
N HIS A 51 -3.97 -19.44 -5.43
CA HIS A 51 -3.66 -20.39 -4.36
C HIS A 51 -4.86 -20.75 -3.47
N TYR A 52 -6.05 -20.25 -3.79
CA TYR A 52 -7.27 -20.43 -3.00
C TYR A 52 -7.08 -20.01 -1.53
N TYR A 53 -6.50 -18.83 -1.33
CA TYR A 53 -6.32 -18.27 0.00
C TYR A 53 -7.70 -18.01 0.63
N PRO A 54 -7.99 -18.56 1.83
CA PRO A 54 -9.34 -18.50 2.41
C PRO A 54 -9.78 -17.08 2.80
N ASP A 55 -8.85 -16.20 3.14
CA ASP A 55 -9.15 -14.85 3.61
C ASP A 55 -9.03 -13.79 2.50
N LEU A 56 -9.11 -14.18 1.23
CA LEU A 56 -8.97 -13.30 0.07
C LEU A 56 -9.96 -12.11 0.11
N GLU A 57 -11.24 -12.38 0.36
CA GLU A 57 -12.29 -11.35 0.32
C GLU A 57 -12.06 -10.24 1.37
N GLU A 58 -11.64 -10.62 2.57
CA GLU A 58 -11.30 -9.65 3.62
C GLU A 58 -10.04 -8.86 3.27
N HIS A 59 -9.05 -9.51 2.64
CA HIS A 59 -7.82 -8.86 2.22
C HIS A 59 -8.08 -7.83 1.10
N GLU A 60 -8.87 -8.19 0.08
CA GLU A 60 -9.34 -7.27 -0.98
C GLU A 60 -10.10 -6.06 -0.40
N ARG A 61 -10.94 -6.30 0.62
CA ARG A 61 -11.68 -5.23 1.29
C ARG A 61 -10.75 -4.22 1.94
N GLN A 62 -9.69 -4.68 2.59
CA GLN A 62 -8.70 -3.80 3.22
C GLN A 62 -7.92 -2.98 2.18
N HIS A 63 -7.54 -3.60 1.06
CA HIS A 63 -6.92 -2.89 -0.07
C HIS A 63 -7.83 -1.81 -0.64
N LEU A 64 -9.12 -2.11 -0.82
CA LEU A 64 -10.10 -1.16 -1.32
C LEU A 64 -10.32 0.01 -0.35
N ASP A 65 -10.44 -0.27 0.96
CA ASP A 65 -10.59 0.75 1.99
C ASP A 65 -9.40 1.71 2.03
N MET A 66 -8.19 1.16 1.98
CA MET A 66 -6.95 1.94 1.92
C MET A 66 -6.90 2.81 0.66
N THR A 67 -7.14 2.23 -0.51
CA THR A 67 -7.09 2.95 -1.79
C THR A 67 -8.07 4.11 -1.81
N ARG A 68 -9.30 3.90 -1.30
CA ARG A 68 -10.30 4.98 -1.19
C ARG A 68 -9.81 6.11 -0.29
N HIS A 69 -9.25 5.78 0.87
CA HIS A 69 -8.76 6.79 1.80
C HIS A 69 -7.60 7.61 1.22
N VAL A 70 -6.65 6.96 0.54
CA VAL A 70 -5.54 7.64 -0.14
C VAL A 70 -6.07 8.60 -1.21
N VAL A 71 -7.02 8.17 -2.04
CA VAL A 71 -7.63 9.02 -3.08
C VAL A 71 -8.35 10.23 -2.47
N GLU A 72 -9.07 10.05 -1.36
CA GLU A 72 -9.75 11.15 -0.65
C GLU A 72 -8.76 12.19 -0.09
N LEU A 73 -7.64 11.71 0.47
CA LEU A 73 -6.57 12.56 0.98
C LEU A 73 -5.86 13.33 -0.15
N ILE A 74 -5.58 12.68 -1.29
CA ILE A 74 -4.99 13.34 -2.46
C ILE A 74 -5.95 14.40 -3.02
N ALA A 75 -7.24 14.08 -3.15
CA ALA A 75 -8.23 15.04 -3.63
C ALA A 75 -8.33 16.26 -2.69
N SER A 76 -8.26 16.04 -1.39
CA SER A 76 -8.30 17.10 -0.39
C SER A 76 -7.01 17.95 -0.38
N HIS A 77 -5.84 17.34 -0.63
CA HIS A 77 -4.57 18.04 -0.85
C HIS A 77 -4.65 18.98 -2.06
N ARG A 78 -5.07 18.45 -3.21
CA ARG A 78 -5.21 19.21 -4.47
C ARG A 78 -6.24 20.33 -4.41
N ALA A 79 -7.29 20.15 -3.61
CA ALA A 79 -8.28 21.20 -3.38
C ALA A 79 -7.78 22.35 -2.51
N GLY A 80 -6.52 22.33 -2.04
CA GLY A 80 -5.98 23.34 -1.13
C GLY A 80 -6.67 23.35 0.23
N LYS A 81 -7.44 22.29 0.57
CA LYS A 81 -8.22 22.20 1.80
C LYS A 81 -7.37 21.89 3.04
N GLY A 82 -6.05 22.02 2.92
CA GLY A 82 -5.14 21.85 4.03
C GLY A 82 -5.24 20.45 4.63
N VAL A 83 -5.22 19.40 3.79
CA VAL A 83 -4.69 18.13 4.30
C VAL A 83 -3.30 18.46 4.80
N LYS A 84 -3.12 18.38 6.12
CA LYS A 84 -1.80 18.46 6.69
C LYS A 84 -1.11 17.24 6.11
N THR A 85 -0.20 17.46 5.18
CA THR A 85 0.70 16.48 4.60
C THR A 85 1.21 15.41 5.60
N PRO A 86 1.45 15.75 6.89
CA PRO A 86 1.68 14.75 7.94
C PRO A 86 0.61 13.68 8.14
N ASP A 87 -0.68 13.98 7.97
CA ASP A 87 -1.79 13.06 8.19
C ASP A 87 -1.81 11.95 7.12
N LEU A 88 -1.60 12.31 5.85
CA LEU A 88 -1.45 11.36 4.75
C LEU A 88 -0.23 10.46 4.96
N MET A 89 0.89 11.07 5.35
CA MET A 89 2.14 10.33 5.60
C MET A 89 2.04 9.36 6.76
N ASN A 90 1.44 9.79 7.87
CA ASN A 90 1.22 8.92 9.03
C ASN A 90 0.27 7.77 8.67
N PHE A 91 -0.83 8.07 7.98
CA PHE A 91 -1.76 7.04 7.53
C PHE A 91 -1.07 6.00 6.64
N LEU A 92 -0.38 6.43 5.58
CA LEU A 92 0.30 5.52 4.65
C LEU A 92 1.33 4.65 5.34
N ARG A 93 2.13 5.24 6.23
CA ARG A 93 3.13 4.50 7.02
C ARG A 93 2.46 3.47 7.93
N ASP A 94 1.51 3.91 8.75
CA ASP A 94 0.94 3.09 9.81
C ASP A 94 0.12 1.95 9.21
N TRP A 95 -0.74 2.26 8.23
CA TRP A 95 -1.51 1.25 7.52
C TRP A 95 -0.60 0.23 6.83
N LEU A 96 0.45 0.67 6.14
CA LEU A 96 1.33 -0.24 5.41
C LEU A 96 2.12 -1.15 6.35
N VAL A 97 2.64 -0.60 7.45
CA VAL A 97 3.38 -1.39 8.45
C VAL A 97 2.47 -2.44 9.09
N ASP A 98 1.25 -2.07 9.46
CA ASP A 98 0.30 -2.98 10.09
C ASP A 98 -0.15 -4.07 9.11
N HIS A 99 -0.50 -3.69 7.89
CA HIS A 99 -0.95 -4.61 6.85
C HIS A 99 0.13 -5.64 6.50
N ILE A 100 1.37 -5.20 6.20
CA ILE A 100 2.48 -6.10 5.90
C ILE A 100 2.80 -7.04 7.07
N SER A 101 2.81 -6.50 8.30
CA SER A 101 3.24 -7.25 9.48
C SER A 101 2.24 -8.32 9.89
N VAL A 102 0.97 -8.11 9.57
CA VAL A 102 -0.15 -8.97 9.98
C VAL A 102 -0.69 -9.77 8.81
N GLU A 103 -1.24 -9.11 7.79
CA GLU A 103 -2.05 -9.76 6.76
C GLU A 103 -1.19 -10.44 5.69
N ASP A 104 -0.22 -9.75 5.10
CA ASP A 104 0.70 -10.34 4.10
C ASP A 104 1.53 -11.46 4.74
N LYS A 105 1.83 -11.34 6.03
CA LYS A 105 2.54 -12.38 6.79
C LYS A 105 1.69 -13.63 6.97
N LYS A 106 0.37 -13.51 7.20
CA LYS A 106 -0.55 -14.66 7.22
C LYS A 106 -0.58 -15.33 5.85
N PHE A 107 -0.68 -14.55 4.77
CA PHE A 107 -0.65 -15.08 3.41
C PHE A 107 0.68 -15.79 3.09
N GLY A 108 1.81 -15.18 3.43
CA GLY A 108 3.13 -15.80 3.28
C GLY A 108 3.28 -17.12 4.06
N ALA A 109 2.72 -17.20 5.27
CA ALA A 109 2.71 -18.43 6.05
C ALA A 109 1.82 -19.52 5.40
N PHE A 110 0.67 -19.14 4.86
CA PHE A 110 -0.20 -20.03 4.09
C PHE A 110 0.51 -20.62 2.86
N LEU A 111 1.18 -19.78 2.07
CA LEU A 111 1.95 -20.23 0.90
C LEU A 111 3.06 -21.20 1.30
N LYS A 112 3.81 -20.88 2.37
CA LYS A 112 4.88 -21.76 2.86
C LYS A 112 4.36 -23.13 3.28
N LYS A 113 3.21 -23.19 3.97
CA LYS A 113 2.57 -24.45 4.38
C LYS A 113 2.09 -25.26 3.16
N ARG A 114 1.58 -24.59 2.12
CA ARG A 114 1.15 -25.24 0.88
C ARG A 114 2.32 -25.75 0.03
N TRP A 115 3.50 -25.15 0.16
CA TRP A 115 4.71 -25.54 -0.58
C TRP A 115 5.60 -26.54 0.16
N THR A 116 5.29 -26.93 1.41
CA THR A 116 5.97 -28.05 2.06
C THR A 116 5.81 -29.31 1.19
N PRO A 117 6.88 -29.91 0.65
CA PRO A 117 6.75 -31.12 -0.14
C PRO A 117 6.10 -32.19 0.73
N LEU A 118 5.13 -32.93 0.19
CA LEU A 118 4.75 -34.22 0.74
C LEU A 118 5.98 -35.14 0.62
N THR A 119 6.91 -35.07 1.57
CA THR A 119 7.92 -36.12 1.74
C THR A 119 7.20 -37.32 2.32
N SER A 120 6.78 -38.22 1.42
CA SER A 120 6.60 -39.65 1.73
C SER A 120 7.92 -40.37 1.49
#